data_AF-A0A3S4DNK8-F1
#
_entry.id   AF-A0A3S4DNK8-F1
#
_cell.length_a   1.000
_cell.length_b   1.000
_cell.length_c   1.000
_cell.angle_alpha   90.00
_cell.angle_beta   90.00
_cell.angle_gamma   90.00
#
_symmetry.space_group_name_H-M   'P 1'
#
loop_
_entity.id
_entity.type
_entity.pdbx_description
1 polymer ?
#
loop_
_entity_poly.entity_id
_entity_poly.type
_entity_poly.pdbx_seq_one_letter_code
_entity_poly.pdbx_strand_id
1 'polypeptide(L)'
;MIALIDDEATWLCTLKADRLLGLLPTEQIAHLGDAFPWTVTDADVAVARTHLIGVRLRAIELGRRIADLTDDEWGGPRRVWPDRPIP
;
A
#
# COMPACT_ATOMS: atom_id res chain seq x y z
N MET A 1 13.36 -5.41 24.69
CA MET A 1 12.28 -6.02 23.87
C MET A 1 11.88 -5.00 22.79
N ILE A 2 12.80 -4.70 21.86
CA ILE A 2 12.60 -3.66 20.82
C ILE A 2 12.93 -4.25 19.43
N ALA A 3 13.96 -5.10 19.31
CA ALA A 3 14.38 -5.66 18.02
C ALA A 3 13.38 -6.61 17.32
N LEU A 4 12.54 -7.35 18.04
CA LEU A 4 11.64 -8.35 17.43
C LEU A 4 10.46 -7.74 16.66
N ILE A 5 9.98 -6.57 17.10
CA ILE A 5 8.86 -5.86 16.45
C ILE A 5 9.35 -5.21 15.15
N ASP A 6 10.58 -4.69 15.17
CA ASP A 6 11.21 -4.07 14.00
C ASP A 6 11.40 -5.08 12.86
N ASP A 7 11.74 -6.34 13.18
CA ASP A 7 11.95 -7.40 12.19
C ASP A 7 10.67 -7.81 11.46
N GLU A 8 9.57 -8.04 12.18
CA GLU A 8 8.29 -8.41 11.57
C GLU A 8 7.71 -7.25 10.75
N ALA A 9 7.73 -6.04 11.29
CA ALA A 9 7.23 -4.86 10.59
C ALA A 9 8.06 -4.57 9.32
N THR A 10 9.38 -4.71 9.39
CA THR A 10 10.28 -4.55 8.23
C THR A 10 10.03 -5.65 7.19
N TRP A 11 9.80 -6.89 7.63
CA TRP A 11 9.45 -7.99 6.74
C TRP A 11 8.13 -7.75 6.00
N LEU A 12 7.08 -7.36 6.73
CA LEU A 12 5.78 -6.99 6.14
C LEU A 12 5.94 -5.85 5.13
N CYS A 13 6.69 -4.81 5.49
CA CYS A 13 6.93 -3.66 4.64
C CYS A 13 7.69 -4.05 3.36
N THR A 14 8.66 -4.97 3.46
CA THR A 14 9.40 -5.50 2.30
C THR A 14 8.48 -6.27 1.37
N LEU A 15 7.60 -7.14 1.90
CA LEU A 15 6.64 -7.89 1.08
C LEU A 15 5.63 -6.99 0.37
N LYS A 16 5.12 -5.96 1.05
CA LYS A 16 4.25 -4.96 0.42
C LYS A 16 4.98 -4.23 -0.71
N ALA A 17 6.22 -3.81 -0.47
CA ALA A 17 7.04 -3.13 -1.48
C ALA A 17 7.31 -4.02 -2.69
N ASP A 18 7.71 -5.27 -2.47
CA ASP A 18 7.99 -6.21 -3.55
C ASP A 18 6.74 -6.57 -4.36
N ARG A 19 5.56 -6.65 -3.72
CA ARG A 19 4.29 -6.77 -4.44
C ARG A 19 4.02 -5.55 -5.31
N LEU A 20 4.17 -4.35 -4.77
CA LEU A 20 3.95 -3.10 -5.52
C LEU A 20 4.91 -2.94 -6.70
N LEU A 21 6.12 -3.48 -6.58
CA LEU A 21 7.14 -3.47 -7.63
C LEU A 21 7.00 -4.63 -8.64
N GLY A 22 6.06 -5.55 -8.43
CA GLY A 22 5.91 -6.74 -9.27
C GLY A 22 7.06 -7.73 -9.15
N LEU A 23 7.79 -7.70 -8.03
CA LEU A 23 8.92 -8.59 -7.73
C LEU A 23 8.47 -9.84 -6.95
N LEU A 24 7.27 -9.81 -6.38
CA LEU A 24 6.72 -10.92 -5.60
C LEU A 24 6.04 -11.94 -6.53
N PRO A 25 6.43 -13.23 -6.52
CA PRO A 25 5.81 -14.26 -7.36
C PRO A 25 4.32 -14.43 -7.08
N THR A 26 3.54 -14.74 -8.12
CA THR A 26 2.09 -14.92 -8.02
C THR A 26 1.71 -16.05 -7.05
N GLU A 27 2.48 -17.14 -7.00
CA GLU A 27 2.25 -18.25 -6.07
C GLU A 27 2.40 -17.80 -4.62
N GLN A 28 3.36 -16.91 -4.34
CA GLN A 28 3.59 -16.37 -3.01
C GLN A 28 2.47 -15.41 -2.61
N ILE A 29 1.99 -14.57 -3.54
CA ILE A 29 0.81 -13.72 -3.32
C ILE A 29 -0.42 -14.59 -3.00
N ALA A 30 -0.63 -15.66 -3.76
CA ALA A 30 -1.76 -16.57 -3.55
C ALA A 30 -1.67 -17.30 -2.20
N HIS A 31 -0.46 -17.70 -1.77
CA HIS A 31 -0.25 -18.35 -0.48
C HIS A 31 -0.55 -17.42 0.71
N LEU A 32 -0.14 -16.15 0.62
CA LEU A 32 -0.43 -15.14 1.64
C LEU A 32 -1.92 -14.75 1.65
N GLY A 33 -2.54 -14.72 0.47
CA GLY A 33 -3.96 -14.50 0.28
C GLY A 33 -4.45 -13.11 0.71
N ASP A 34 -5.77 -12.94 0.76
CA ASP A 34 -6.42 -11.67 1.06
C ASP A 34 -6.35 -11.28 2.55
N ALA A 35 -6.06 -12.26 3.43
CA ALA A 35 -5.88 -12.01 4.85
C ALA A 35 -4.57 -11.25 5.15
N PHE A 36 -3.61 -11.27 4.22
CA PHE A 36 -2.39 -10.48 4.37
C PHE A 36 -2.70 -8.98 4.20
N PRO A 37 -2.14 -8.10 5.06
CA PRO A 37 -2.50 -6.68 5.09
C PRO A 37 -1.86 -5.90 3.93
N TRP A 38 -2.31 -6.13 2.70
CA TRP A 38 -1.69 -5.57 1.49
C TRP A 38 -1.78 -4.05 1.40
N THR A 39 -2.78 -3.45 2.03
CA THR A 39 -2.92 -1.99 2.09
C THR A 39 -1.74 -1.37 2.83
N VAL A 40 -1.16 -0.34 2.22
CA VAL A 40 -0.07 0.43 2.83
C VAL A 40 -0.66 1.47 3.78
N THR A 41 -0.14 1.51 4.99
CA THR A 41 -0.54 2.43 6.08
C THR A 41 0.55 3.44 6.38
N ASP A 42 0.25 4.47 7.17
CA ASP A 42 1.26 5.42 7.64
C ASP A 42 2.32 4.77 8.52
N ALA A 43 1.97 3.71 9.26
CA ALA A 43 2.92 2.92 10.04
C ALA A 43 3.95 2.23 9.12
N ASP A 44 3.50 1.69 7.98
CA ASP A 44 4.40 1.11 6.98
C ASP A 44 5.36 2.17 6.40
N VAL A 45 4.90 3.41 6.20
CA VAL A 45 5.75 4.52 5.73
C VAL A 45 6.81 4.87 6.76
N ALA A 46 6.45 4.90 8.05
CA ALA A 46 7.40 5.16 9.13
C ALA A 46 8.49 4.06 9.19
N VAL A 47 8.08 2.78 9.11
CA VAL A 47 8.99 1.64 9.07
C VAL A 47 9.89 1.70 7.82
N ALA A 48 9.32 1.96 6.64
CA ALA A 48 10.07 2.06 5.40
C ALA A 48 11.14 3.14 5.44
N ARG A 49 10.85 4.30 6.03
CA ARG A 49 11.82 5.41 6.13
C ARG A 49 13.00 5.10 7.03
N THR A 50 12.79 4.26 8.03
CA THR A 50 13.84 3.85 8.97
C THR A 50 14.65 2.66 8.43
N HIS A 51 13.99 1.71 7.76
CA HIS A 51 14.58 0.38 7.49
C HIS A 51 14.73 0.03 5.99
N LEU A 52 14.01 0.69 5.09
CA LEU A 52 14.09 0.43 3.66
C LEU A 52 14.86 1.52 2.92
N ILE A 53 15.46 1.15 1.80
CA ILE A 53 16.25 2.06 0.95
C ILE A 53 15.82 1.99 -0.51
N GLY A 54 16.04 3.10 -1.21
CA GLY A 54 15.88 3.19 -2.66
C GLY A 54 14.45 2.91 -3.14
N VAL A 55 14.34 2.00 -4.12
CA VAL A 55 13.09 1.74 -4.85
C VAL A 55 11.99 1.19 -3.94
N ARG A 56 12.33 0.36 -2.94
CA ARG A 56 11.35 -0.19 -2.00
C ARG A 56 10.70 0.87 -1.12
N LEU A 57 11.49 1.83 -0.62
CA LEU A 57 10.95 2.99 0.11
C LEU A 57 9.99 3.79 -0.77
N ARG A 58 10.37 4.08 -2.02
CA ARG A 58 9.52 4.83 -2.96
C ARG A 58 8.24 4.09 -3.31
N ALA A 59 8.30 2.77 -3.42
CA ALA A 59 7.12 1.94 -3.64
C ALA A 59 6.12 2.08 -2.48
N ILE A 60 6.59 2.02 -1.24
CA ILE A 60 5.73 2.21 -0.05
C ILE A 60 5.13 3.61 -0.01
N GLU A 61 5.92 4.66 -0.25
CA GLU A 61 5.40 6.03 -0.30
C GLU A 61 4.34 6.22 -1.40
N LEU A 62 4.51 5.60 -2.56
CA LEU A 62 3.52 5.61 -3.64
C LEU A 62 2.28 4.79 -3.27
N GLY A 63 2.47 3.60 -2.69
CA GLY A 63 1.39 2.73 -2.24
C GLY A 63 0.48 3.41 -1.22
N ARG A 64 1.05 4.22 -0.29
CA ARG A 64 0.24 5.04 0.63
C ARG A 64 -0.60 6.06 -0.10
N ARG A 65 -0.03 6.79 -1.06
CA ARG A 65 -0.77 7.78 -1.87
C ARG A 65 -1.91 7.13 -2.66
N ILE A 66 -1.70 5.94 -3.20
CA ILE A 66 -2.75 5.19 -3.90
C ILE A 66 -3.87 4.81 -2.92
N ALA A 67 -3.51 4.34 -1.72
CA ALA A 67 -4.48 4.01 -0.68
C ALA A 67 -5.34 5.24 -0.29
N ASP A 68 -4.72 6.40 -0.13
CA ASP A 68 -5.42 7.67 0.15
C ASP A 68 -6.45 7.99 -0.95
N LEU A 69 -6.06 7.84 -2.23
CA LEU A 69 -6.95 8.11 -3.37
C LEU A 69 -8.15 7.15 -3.42
N THR A 70 -7.94 5.88 -3.09
CA THR A 70 -9.03 4.89 -3.07
C THR A 70 -9.99 5.09 -1.91
N ASP A 71 -9.52 5.60 -0.77
CA ASP A 71 -10.37 5.92 0.38
C ASP A 71 -11.24 7.16 0.08
N ASP A 72 -10.68 8.16 -0.61
CA ASP A 72 -11.39 9.39 -1.00
C ASP A 72 -12.48 9.16 -2.06
N GLU A 73 -12.28 8.24 -3.02
CA GLU A 73 -13.30 7.91 -4.04
C GLU A 73 -14.56 7.27 -3.46
N TRP A 74 -14.49 6.69 -2.26
CA TRP A 74 -15.65 6.15 -1.54
C TRP A 74 -16.30 7.14 -0.55
N GLY A 75 -15.68 8.32 -0.32
CA GLY A 75 -16.15 9.34 0.63
C GLY A 75 -16.57 10.70 0.03
N GLY A 76 -16.31 10.96 -1.25
CA GLY A 76 -16.62 12.27 -1.88
C GLY A 76 -18.06 12.40 -2.40
N PRO A 77 -18.72 13.57 -2.28
CA PRO A 77 -20.06 13.77 -2.84
C PRO A 77 -20.00 13.56 -4.35
N ARG A 78 -20.92 12.74 -4.88
CA ARG A 78 -21.11 12.51 -6.32
C ARG A 78 -20.99 13.85 -7.03
N ARG A 79 -19.98 14.00 -7.88
CA ARG A 79 -19.84 15.14 -8.77
C ARG A 79 -21.10 15.17 -9.64
N VAL A 80 -22.07 15.99 -9.26
CA VAL A 80 -23.25 16.26 -10.08
C VAL A 80 -22.70 17.04 -11.25
N TRP A 81 -22.54 16.37 -12.39
CA TRP A 81 -22.25 17.05 -13.65
C TRP A 81 -23.47 17.91 -13.98
N PRO A 82 -23.36 19.25 -14.01
CA PRO A 82 -24.43 20.05 -14.59
C PRO A 82 -24.36 19.83 -16.10
N ASP A 83 -25.52 19.49 -16.67
CA ASP A 83 -25.84 19.62 -18.09
C ASP A 83 -25.14 18.69 -19.09
N ARG A 84 -25.55 17.40 -19.09
CA ARG A 84 -25.63 16.67 -20.37
C ARG A 84 -27.08 16.49 -20.79
N PRO A 85 -27.51 17.02 -21.95
CA PRO A 85 -28.81 16.68 -22.50
C PRO A 85 -28.79 15.22 -22.94
N ILE A 86 -29.84 14.48 -22.55
CA ILE A 86 -30.05 13.08 -22.89
C ILE A 86 -30.46 13.00 -24.37
N PRO A 87 -29.82 12.15 -25.21
CA PRO A 87 -30.32 11.85 -26.55
C PRO A 87 -31.56 10.95 -26.52
#